data_AF-A0A366X3R9-F1
#
_entry.id   AF-A0A366X3R9-F1
#
_cell.length_a   1.000
_cell.length_b   1.000
_cell.length_c   1.000
_cell.angle_alpha   90.00
_cell.angle_beta   90.00
_cell.angle_gamma   90.00
#
_symmetry.space_group_name_H-M   'P 1'
#
loop_
_entity.id
_entity.type
_entity.pdbx_description
1 polymer ?
#
loop_
_entity_poly.entity_id
_entity_poly.type
_entity_poly.pdbx_seq_one_letter_code
_entity_poly.pdbx_strand_id
1 'polypeptide(L)'
;MSDEGVYQRRPVSDGDEELVLICSPIFVRGSCRRADGNCWGRVVDIKDPDGKLHRHIVDEAEFSGGTAALLRPLRALGLVLEPVEKADQSVVKLLRSWRPSNRFTRADVLGYLEAQIEAFVDHYNHQRYHESLNNVTPADVYFGRDKAILQQREKIKRKTLEARRLHHSQRAA
;
A
#
# COMPACT_ATOMS: atom_id res chain seq x y z
N MET A 1 23.57 -7.18 -16.63
CA MET A 1 23.28 -8.51 -16.05
C MET A 1 22.79 -9.36 -17.20
N SER A 2 23.26 -10.61 -17.32
CA SER A 2 22.88 -11.49 -18.42
C SER A 2 21.37 -11.78 -18.37
N ASP A 3 20.76 -12.05 -19.53
CA ASP A 3 19.37 -12.53 -19.57
C ASP A 3 19.27 -14.02 -19.18
N GLU A 4 20.41 -14.72 -19.09
CA GLU A 4 20.53 -16.14 -18.75
C GLU A 4 20.39 -16.39 -17.25
N GLY A 5 20.94 -15.52 -16.40
CA GLY A 5 20.79 -15.63 -14.96
C GLY A 5 21.92 -15.02 -14.13
N VAL A 6 22.09 -15.56 -12.92
CA VAL A 6 23.08 -15.11 -11.95
C VAL A 6 24.26 -16.07 -11.93
N TYR A 7 25.46 -15.52 -12.06
CA TYR A 7 26.73 -16.27 -12.02
C TYR A 7 27.47 -16.01 -10.73
N GLN A 8 28.20 -17.03 -10.27
CA GLN A 8 29.11 -16.96 -9.15
C GLN A 8 30.53 -17.28 -9.63
N ARG A 9 31.49 -16.43 -9.24
CA ARG A 9 32.92 -16.75 -9.40
C ARG A 9 33.32 -17.82 -8.39
N ARG A 10 33.89 -18.92 -8.88
CA ARG A 10 34.38 -20.03 -8.06
C ARG A 10 35.86 -20.28 -8.34
N PRO A 11 36.68 -20.49 -7.30
CA PRO A 11 38.09 -20.80 -7.49
C PRO A 11 38.25 -22.22 -8.06
N VAL A 12 39.21 -22.36 -8.98
CA VAL A 12 39.63 -23.64 -9.59
C VAL A 12 41.06 -23.96 -9.13
N SER A 13 41.48 -25.22 -9.23
CA SER A 13 42.75 -25.73 -8.71
C SER A 13 44.01 -24.99 -9.19
N ASP A 14 43.98 -24.33 -10.36
CA ASP A 14 45.11 -23.59 -10.93
C ASP A 14 45.18 -22.10 -10.52
N GLY A 15 44.32 -21.66 -9.59
CA GLY A 15 44.25 -20.26 -9.14
C GLY A 15 43.39 -19.36 -10.04
N ASP A 16 42.88 -19.90 -11.14
CA ASP A 16 41.88 -19.26 -11.99
C ASP A 16 40.48 -19.29 -11.35
N GLU A 17 39.61 -18.36 -11.77
CA GLU A 17 38.21 -18.30 -11.36
C GLU A 17 37.29 -18.65 -12.54
N GLU A 18 36.37 -19.58 -12.32
CA GLU A 18 35.33 -19.91 -13.29
C GLU A 18 34.02 -19.20 -12.92
N LEU A 19 33.30 -18.72 -13.94
CA LEU A 19 31.94 -18.19 -13.79
C LEU A 19 30.93 -19.33 -13.93
N VAL A 20 30.34 -19.72 -12.81
CA VAL A 20 29.33 -20.78 -12.76
C VAL A 20 27.94 -20.17 -12.64
N LEU A 21 27.04 -20.49 -13.57
CA LEU A 21 25.63 -20.11 -13.46
C LEU A 21 25.01 -20.84 -12.25
N ILE A 22 24.36 -20.10 -11.35
CA ILE A 22 23.80 -20.65 -10.10
C ILE A 22 22.27 -20.62 -10.08
N CYS A 23 21.63 -19.68 -10.76
CA CYS A 23 20.17 -19.61 -10.86
C CYS A 23 19.70 -18.72 -12.01
N SER A 24 18.42 -18.85 -12.34
CA SER A 24 17.71 -17.93 -13.24
C SER A 24 17.73 -16.48 -12.73
N PRO A 25 17.39 -15.48 -13.56
CA PRO A 25 17.50 -14.08 -13.18
C PRO A 25 16.69 -13.71 -11.93
N ILE A 26 17.40 -13.21 -10.92
CA ILE A 26 16.85 -12.63 -9.69
C ILE A 26 17.53 -11.29 -9.40
N PHE A 27 16.74 -10.31 -8.99
CA PHE A 27 17.18 -8.92 -8.81
C PHE A 27 16.78 -8.41 -7.44
N VAL A 28 17.76 -8.05 -6.59
CA VAL A 28 17.47 -7.36 -5.32
C VAL A 28 17.26 -5.88 -5.61
N ARG A 29 16.00 -5.43 -5.57
CA ARG A 29 15.61 -4.05 -5.92
C ARG A 29 15.85 -3.05 -4.81
N GLY A 30 15.78 -3.49 -3.55
CA GLY A 30 15.88 -2.61 -2.39
C GLY A 30 15.61 -3.33 -1.09
N SER A 31 15.85 -2.64 0.02
CA SER A 31 15.36 -3.05 1.33
C SER A 31 13.99 -2.43 1.57
N CYS A 32 13.10 -3.13 2.26
CA CYS A 32 11.81 -2.61 2.68
C CYS A 32 11.64 -2.71 4.19
N ARG A 33 10.78 -1.86 4.75
CA ARG A 33 10.30 -1.93 6.13
C ARG A 33 8.93 -1.29 6.24
N ARG A 34 8.17 -1.61 7.29
CA ARG A 34 6.93 -0.91 7.62
C ARG A 34 7.23 0.51 8.15
N ALA A 35 6.23 1.40 8.09
CA ALA A 35 6.35 2.78 8.55
C ALA A 35 6.74 2.94 10.04
N ASP A 36 6.38 1.96 10.88
CA ASP A 36 6.76 1.89 12.31
C ASP A 36 8.24 1.53 12.53
N GLY A 37 8.99 1.26 11.45
CA GLY A 37 10.40 0.88 11.51
C GLY A 37 10.64 -0.63 11.67
N ASN A 38 9.59 -1.46 11.73
CA ASN A 38 9.68 -2.91 11.86
C ASN A 38 9.48 -3.62 10.52
N CYS A 39 9.41 -4.97 10.54
CA CYS A 39 9.16 -5.81 9.37
C CYS A 39 10.14 -5.53 8.22
N TRP A 40 11.44 -5.57 8.53
CA TRP A 40 12.49 -5.42 7.53
C TRP A 40 12.49 -6.60 6.55
N GLY A 41 12.84 -6.32 5.30
CA GLY A 41 12.99 -7.35 4.28
C GLY A 41 13.70 -6.82 3.04
N ARG A 42 13.76 -7.66 2.01
CA ARG A 42 14.32 -7.33 0.69
C ARG A 42 13.25 -7.50 -0.38
N VAL A 43 13.12 -6.48 -1.22
CA VAL A 43 12.29 -6.56 -2.42
C VAL A 43 13.11 -7.23 -3.51
N VAL A 44 12.65 -8.38 -3.98
CA VAL A 44 13.29 -9.16 -5.04
C VAL A 44 12.36 -9.30 -6.23
N ASP A 45 12.90 -9.10 -7.43
CA ASP A 45 12.20 -9.45 -8.67
C ASP A 45 12.80 -10.75 -9.21
N ILE A 46 11.96 -11.68 -9.67
CA ILE A 46 12.34 -12.98 -10.25
C ILE A 46 11.78 -13.02 -11.66
N LYS A 47 12.59 -13.42 -12.64
CA LYS A 47 12.12 -13.73 -13.98
C LYS A 47 11.78 -15.21 -14.04
N ASP A 48 10.53 -15.55 -14.31
CA ASP A 48 10.10 -16.93 -14.49
C ASP A 48 10.53 -17.48 -15.87
N PRO A 49 10.39 -18.79 -16.13
CA PRO A 49 10.76 -19.40 -17.41
C PRO A 49 10.00 -18.84 -18.62
N ASP A 50 8.81 -18.29 -18.42
CA ASP A 50 8.01 -17.64 -19.48
C ASP A 50 8.43 -16.17 -19.71
N GLY A 51 9.42 -15.69 -18.96
CA GLY A 51 9.98 -14.34 -19.05
C GLY A 51 9.21 -13.29 -18.26
N LYS A 52 8.19 -13.67 -17.49
CA LYS A 52 7.41 -12.76 -16.67
C LYS A 52 8.15 -12.45 -15.37
N LEU A 53 8.13 -11.16 -15.00
CA LEU A 53 8.73 -10.69 -13.76
C LEU A 53 7.72 -10.77 -12.61
N HIS A 54 8.09 -11.47 -11.55
CA HIS A 54 7.36 -11.53 -10.29
C HIS A 54 8.11 -10.76 -9.22
N ARG A 55 7.40 -9.95 -8.44
CA ARG A 55 7.96 -9.24 -7.29
C ARG A 55 7.57 -9.95 -6.01
N HIS A 56 8.55 -10.15 -5.14
CA HIS A 56 8.36 -10.76 -3.83
C HIS A 56 9.13 -10.00 -2.75
N ILE A 57 8.66 -10.07 -1.52
CA ILE A 57 9.36 -9.53 -0.35
C ILE A 57 9.89 -10.74 0.42
N VAL A 58 11.21 -10.85 0.52
CA VAL A 58 11.87 -11.80 1.41
C VAL A 58 12.00 -11.11 2.76
N ASP A 59 11.21 -11.55 3.73
CA ASP A 59 11.21 -10.98 5.08
C ASP A 59 12.52 -11.33 5.81
N GLU A 60 13.05 -10.41 6.62
CA GLU A 60 14.32 -10.64 7.34
C GLU A 60 14.24 -11.87 8.25
N ALA A 61 13.04 -12.17 8.77
CA ALA A 61 12.77 -13.38 9.56
C ALA A 61 12.99 -14.69 8.78
N GLU A 62 12.77 -14.70 7.46
CA GLU A 62 13.00 -15.87 6.61
C GLU A 62 14.49 -16.20 6.49
N PHE A 63 15.36 -15.19 6.63
CA PHE A 63 16.80 -15.41 6.67
C PHE A 63 17.27 -16.10 7.95
N SER A 64 16.51 -16.07 9.04
CA SER A 64 16.83 -16.83 10.26
C SER A 64 16.49 -18.32 10.14
N GLY A 65 15.67 -18.70 9.14
CA GLY A 65 15.32 -20.09 8.85
C GLY A 65 16.38 -20.85 8.03
N GLY A 66 16.01 -22.06 7.62
CA GLY A 66 16.83 -22.87 6.72
C GLY A 66 16.75 -22.42 5.26
N THR A 67 17.76 -22.74 4.46
CA THR A 67 17.86 -22.42 3.03
C THR A 67 16.60 -22.79 2.24
N ALA A 68 16.03 -23.97 2.51
CA ALA A 68 14.82 -24.44 1.83
C ALA A 68 13.58 -23.58 2.14
N ALA A 69 13.45 -23.07 3.37
CA ALA A 69 12.31 -22.25 3.76
C ALA A 69 12.30 -20.92 3.00
N LEU A 70 13.47 -20.28 2.87
CA LEU A 70 13.64 -19.03 2.13
C LEU A 70 13.44 -19.23 0.62
N LEU A 71 13.99 -20.30 0.04
CA LEU A 71 13.93 -20.50 -1.41
C LEU A 71 12.57 -21.02 -1.90
N ARG A 72 11.80 -21.71 -1.05
CA ARG A 72 10.48 -22.26 -1.41
C ARG A 72 9.54 -21.23 -2.06
N PRO A 73 9.26 -20.05 -1.49
CA PRO A 73 8.40 -19.05 -2.12
C PRO A 73 8.98 -18.53 -3.43
N LEU A 74 10.30 -18.34 -3.52
CA LEU A 74 10.95 -17.85 -4.75
C LEU A 74 10.82 -18.88 -5.89
N ARG A 75 10.98 -20.18 -5.57
CA ARG A 75 10.79 -21.27 -6.53
C ARG A 75 9.34 -21.38 -6.99
N ALA A 76 8.38 -21.14 -6.11
CA ALA A 76 6.96 -21.09 -6.48
C ALA A 76 6.64 -19.94 -7.48
N LEU A 77 7.48 -18.89 -7.51
CA LEU A 77 7.40 -17.78 -8.46
C LEU A 77 8.27 -17.97 -9.72
N GLY A 78 8.85 -19.16 -9.92
CA GLY A 78 9.63 -19.48 -11.11
C GLY A 78 11.14 -19.31 -10.99
N LEU A 79 11.69 -19.10 -9.78
CA LEU A 79 13.15 -19.17 -9.60
C LEU A 79 13.65 -20.60 -9.89
N VAL A 80 14.58 -20.74 -10.83
CA VAL A 80 15.24 -22.00 -11.16
C VAL A 80 16.66 -21.96 -10.60
N LEU A 81 17.07 -23.02 -9.89
CA LEU A 81 18.44 -23.19 -9.43
C LEU A 81 19.16 -24.12 -10.40
N GLU A 82 20.40 -23.78 -10.75
CA GLU A 82 21.22 -24.66 -11.56
C GLU A 82 21.71 -25.87 -10.75
N PRO A 83 21.91 -27.03 -11.39
CA PRO A 83 22.35 -28.27 -10.74
C PRO A 83 23.85 -28.25 -10.42
N VAL A 84 24.32 -27.17 -9.79
CA VAL A 84 25.71 -26.97 -9.40
C VAL A 84 25.84 -27.08 -7.88
N GLU A 85 27.02 -27.51 -7.40
CA GLU A 85 27.25 -27.70 -5.97
C GLU A 85 26.88 -26.41 -5.20
N LYS A 86 26.06 -26.55 -4.14
CA LYS A 86 25.69 -25.44 -3.24
C LYS A 86 25.03 -24.23 -3.92
N ALA A 87 24.35 -24.43 -5.06
CA ALA A 87 23.61 -23.35 -5.75
C ALA A 87 22.63 -22.63 -4.80
N ASP A 88 21.89 -23.41 -4.02
CA ASP A 88 20.93 -22.95 -3.01
C ASP A 88 21.58 -22.01 -1.97
N GLN A 89 22.71 -22.42 -1.41
CA GLN A 89 23.48 -21.67 -0.42
C GLN A 89 24.10 -20.42 -1.03
N SER A 90 24.56 -20.50 -2.28
CA SER A 90 25.10 -19.35 -3.02
C SER A 90 24.03 -18.28 -3.27
N VAL A 91 22.81 -18.68 -3.66
CA VAL A 91 21.70 -17.74 -3.83
C VAL A 91 21.30 -17.11 -2.49
N VAL A 92 21.19 -17.88 -1.41
CA VAL A 92 20.90 -17.31 -0.09
C VAL A 92 22.01 -16.38 0.37
N LYS A 93 23.28 -16.74 0.17
CA LYS A 93 24.43 -15.89 0.48
C LYS A 93 24.37 -14.58 -0.30
N LEU A 94 24.07 -14.64 -1.59
CA LEU A 94 23.86 -13.46 -2.44
C LEU A 94 22.76 -12.55 -1.88
N LEU A 95 21.58 -13.11 -1.58
CA LEU A 95 20.47 -12.35 -1.02
C LEU A 95 20.85 -11.70 0.33
N ARG A 96 21.56 -12.42 1.20
CA ARG A 96 22.03 -11.91 2.50
C ARG A 96 23.06 -10.79 2.37
N SER A 97 24.06 -10.97 1.52
CA SER A 97 25.20 -10.06 1.40
C SER A 97 24.88 -8.81 0.58
N TRP A 98 23.85 -8.84 -0.27
CA TRP A 98 23.46 -7.70 -1.08
C TRP A 98 23.10 -6.50 -0.20
N ARG A 99 23.72 -5.34 -0.48
CA ARG A 99 23.45 -4.05 0.16
C ARG A 99 22.82 -3.08 -0.84
N PRO A 100 21.49 -3.14 -1.06
CA PRO A 100 20.88 -2.26 -2.04
C PRO A 100 20.74 -0.85 -1.46
N SER A 101 20.87 0.17 -2.32
CA SER A 101 20.73 1.59 -1.92
C SER A 101 19.27 2.00 -1.77
N ASN A 102 18.38 1.42 -2.57
CA ASN A 102 16.95 1.76 -2.54
C ASN A 102 16.29 1.30 -1.24
N ARG A 103 15.32 2.11 -0.77
CA ARG A 103 14.50 1.86 0.42
C ARG A 103 13.02 1.99 0.07
N PHE A 104 12.24 0.97 0.41
CA PHE A 104 10.81 0.91 0.17
C PHE A 104 10.06 0.91 1.52
N THR A 105 8.88 1.52 1.56
CA THR A 105 7.95 1.42 2.70
C THR A 105 6.91 0.36 2.40
N ARG A 106 6.80 -0.64 3.27
CA ARG A 106 5.76 -1.68 3.23
C ARG A 106 4.48 -1.13 3.86
N ALA A 107 3.39 -1.24 3.14
CA ALA A 107 2.05 -0.95 3.64
C ALA A 107 1.30 -2.29 3.76
N ASP A 108 0.93 -2.66 4.98
CA ASP A 108 0.22 -3.92 5.25
C ASP A 108 -1.30 -3.77 5.12
N VAL A 109 -1.78 -2.54 4.90
CA VAL A 109 -3.18 -2.22 4.71
C VAL A 109 -3.30 -1.34 3.46
N LEU A 110 -3.99 -1.85 2.44
CA LEU A 110 -4.62 -1.02 1.42
C LEU A 110 -5.84 -0.37 2.10
N GLY A 111 -5.71 0.83 2.66
CA GLY A 111 -6.85 1.38 3.41
C GLY A 111 -6.64 2.53 4.37
N TYR A 112 -5.43 3.12 4.51
CA TYR A 112 -5.35 4.45 5.14
C TYR A 112 -6.28 5.46 4.45
N LEU A 113 -6.57 5.21 3.17
CA LEU A 113 -7.55 5.93 2.38
C LEU A 113 -9.01 5.57 2.71
N GLU A 114 -9.34 4.34 3.12
CA GLU A 114 -10.74 3.93 3.35
C GLU A 114 -11.35 4.65 4.55
N ALA A 115 -10.67 4.68 5.70
CA ALA A 115 -11.18 5.38 6.88
C ALA A 115 -11.28 6.91 6.65
N GLN A 116 -10.35 7.48 5.86
CA GLN A 116 -10.40 8.89 5.49
C GLN A 116 -11.50 9.19 4.46
N ILE A 117 -11.73 8.29 3.51
CA ILE A 117 -12.84 8.38 2.56
C ILE A 117 -14.16 8.25 3.31
N GLU A 118 -14.30 7.29 4.23
CA GLU A 118 -15.52 7.10 5.00
C GLU A 118 -15.83 8.34 5.84
N ALA A 119 -14.83 8.89 6.54
CA ALA A 119 -14.97 10.14 7.27
C ALA A 119 -15.34 11.33 6.36
N PHE A 120 -14.76 11.41 5.17
CA PHE A 120 -15.08 12.44 4.18
C PHE A 120 -16.51 12.30 3.65
N VAL A 121 -16.91 11.08 3.28
CA VAL A 121 -18.24 10.76 2.75
C VAL A 121 -19.30 11.05 3.80
N ASP A 122 -19.08 10.63 5.06
CA ASP A 122 -20.01 10.91 6.16
C ASP A 122 -20.14 12.42 6.38
N HIS A 123 -19.03 13.14 6.47
CA HIS A 123 -19.05 14.58 6.66
C HIS A 123 -19.78 15.30 5.52
N TYR A 124 -19.48 14.96 4.26
CA TYR A 124 -20.06 15.61 3.09
C TYR A 124 -21.57 15.36 2.96
N ASN A 125 -22.00 14.10 3.17
CA ASN A 125 -23.38 13.68 2.94
C ASN A 125 -24.31 13.94 4.13
N HIS A 126 -23.81 13.83 5.37
CA HIS A 126 -24.65 13.86 6.56
C HIS A 126 -24.45 15.08 7.44
N GLN A 127 -23.29 15.74 7.37
CA GLN A 127 -22.95 16.81 8.32
C GLN A 127 -22.81 18.19 7.67
N ARG A 128 -22.49 18.24 6.37
CA ARG A 128 -22.30 19.48 5.64
C ARG A 128 -23.59 19.97 4.99
N TYR A 129 -23.98 21.20 5.30
CA TYR A 129 -25.04 21.91 4.60
C TYR A 129 -24.50 22.54 3.32
N HIS A 130 -25.23 22.41 2.21
CA HIS A 130 -24.82 22.97 0.91
C HIS A 130 -25.77 24.07 0.47
N GLU A 131 -25.21 25.22 0.10
CA GLU A 131 -25.98 26.39 -0.32
C GLU A 131 -26.82 26.11 -1.57
N SER A 132 -26.27 25.37 -2.54
CA SER A 132 -26.98 24.93 -3.75
C SER A 132 -28.18 24.03 -3.45
N LEU A 133 -28.22 23.42 -2.26
CA LEU A 133 -29.33 22.61 -1.76
C LEU A 133 -30.16 23.37 -0.72
N ASN A 134 -30.22 24.70 -0.78
CA ASN A 134 -30.94 25.53 0.20
C ASN A 134 -30.50 25.28 1.67
N ASN A 135 -29.21 25.00 1.87
CA ASN A 135 -28.62 24.67 3.16
C ASN A 135 -29.27 23.46 3.84
N VAL A 136 -29.60 22.41 3.07
CA VAL A 136 -29.85 21.06 3.59
C VAL A 136 -28.67 20.13 3.27
N THR A 137 -28.62 18.97 3.90
CA THR A 137 -27.56 17.98 3.66
C THR A 137 -27.87 17.15 2.40
N PRO A 138 -26.87 16.61 1.69
CA PRO A 138 -27.12 15.77 0.52
C PRO A 138 -27.94 14.52 0.87
N ALA A 139 -27.72 13.93 2.05
CA ALA A 139 -28.51 12.81 2.52
C ALA A 139 -29.99 13.18 2.69
N ASP A 140 -30.31 14.36 3.22
CA ASP A 140 -31.70 14.80 3.35
C ASP A 140 -32.40 15.00 2.00
N VAL A 141 -31.66 15.45 0.99
CA VAL A 141 -32.18 15.53 -0.39
C VAL A 141 -32.39 14.13 -0.95
N TYR A 142 -31.40 13.25 -0.81
CA TYR A 142 -31.46 11.89 -1.32
C TYR A 142 -32.63 11.09 -0.71
N PHE A 143 -32.84 11.21 0.61
CA PHE A 143 -33.95 10.57 1.31
C PHE A 143 -35.27 11.36 1.26
N GLY A 144 -35.33 12.47 0.52
CA GLY A 144 -36.54 13.28 0.32
C GLY A 144 -37.08 13.99 1.56
N ARG A 145 -36.24 14.23 2.58
CA ARG A 145 -36.59 14.94 3.82
C ARG A 145 -36.45 16.45 3.71
N ASP A 146 -35.77 16.92 2.68
CA ASP A 146 -35.49 18.33 2.38
C ASP A 146 -36.73 19.24 2.45
N LYS A 147 -37.83 18.85 1.82
CA LYS A 147 -39.06 19.66 1.77
C LYS A 147 -39.65 19.91 3.15
N ALA A 148 -39.68 18.88 4.00
CA ALA A 148 -40.20 19.01 5.36
C ALA A 148 -39.32 19.94 6.21
N ILE A 149 -37.99 19.83 6.06
CA ILE A 149 -37.03 20.69 6.76
C ILE A 149 -37.21 22.16 6.35
N LEU A 150 -37.34 22.44 5.05
CA LEU A 150 -37.49 23.80 4.54
C LEU A 150 -38.81 24.45 4.99
N GLN A 151 -39.92 23.71 4.91
CA GLN A 151 -41.23 24.20 5.38
C GLN A 151 -41.21 24.54 6.87
N GLN A 152 -40.55 23.71 7.68
CA GLN A 152 -40.44 23.98 9.12
C GLN A 152 -39.61 25.23 9.40
N ARG A 153 -38.49 25.41 8.68
CA ARG A 153 -37.64 26.60 8.80
C ARG A 153 -38.38 27.87 8.41
N GLU A 154 -39.19 27.84 7.35
CA GLU A 154 -39.99 28.99 6.92
C GLU A 154 -41.01 29.41 7.98
N LYS A 155 -41.72 28.43 8.57
CA LYS A 155 -42.66 28.68 9.68
C LYS A 155 -41.97 29.35 10.88
N ILE A 156 -40.80 28.87 11.25
CA ILE A 156 -39.99 29.44 12.34
C ILE A 156 -39.58 30.88 11.99
N LYS A 157 -39.03 31.09 10.79
CA LYS A 157 -38.58 32.41 10.32
C LYS A 157 -39.71 33.44 10.36
N ARG A 158 -40.92 33.08 9.89
CA ARG A 158 -42.09 33.95 9.93
C ARG A 158 -42.46 34.35 11.37
N LYS A 159 -42.59 33.37 12.27
CA LYS A 159 -42.89 33.62 13.69
C LYS A 159 -41.84 34.53 14.35
N THR A 160 -40.56 34.30 14.07
CA THR A 160 -39.48 35.14 14.62
C THR A 160 -39.55 36.58 14.10
N LEU A 161 -39.85 36.79 12.82
CA LEU A 161 -40.01 38.13 12.25
C LEU A 161 -41.22 38.87 12.83
N GLU A 162 -42.36 38.20 12.99
CA GLU A 162 -43.57 38.77 13.62
C GLU A 162 -43.29 39.20 15.07
N ALA A 163 -42.65 38.35 15.86
CA ALA A 163 -42.27 38.67 17.24
C ALA A 163 -41.32 39.88 17.30
N ARG A 164 -40.34 39.95 16.39
CA ARG A 164 -39.44 41.11 16.29
C ARG A 164 -40.19 42.39 15.95
N ARG A 165 -41.12 42.34 14.98
CA ARG A 165 -41.93 43.51 14.60
C ARG A 165 -42.77 44.03 15.76
N LEU A 166 -43.44 43.13 16.49
CA LEU A 166 -44.26 43.49 17.65
C LEU A 166 -43.42 44.18 18.75
N HIS A 167 -42.25 43.61 19.07
CA HIS A 167 -41.34 44.19 20.06
C HIS A 167 -40.81 45.56 19.62
N HIS A 168 -40.53 45.76 18.33
CA HIS A 168 -40.14 47.07 17.81
C HIS A 168 -41.28 48.10 17.88
N SER A 169 -42.50 47.73 17.51
CA SER A 169 -43.66 48.65 17.61
C SER A 169 -43.97 49.04 19.04
N GLN A 170 -43.79 48.12 20.01
CA GLN A 170 -43.98 48.41 21.43
C GLN A 170 -42.92 49.35 22.01
N ARG A 171 -41.72 49.42 21.40
CA ARG A 171 -40.63 50.31 21.84
C ARG A 171 -40.62 51.67 21.14
N ALA A 172 -41.41 51.82 20.08
CA ALA A 172 -41.51 53.06 19.30
C ALA A 172 -42.76 53.89 19.63
N ALA A 173 -43.64 53.37 20.50
CA ALA A 173 -44.75 54.09 21.14
C ALA A 173 -44.31 54.58 22.52
#